data_AF-A0A2I0N626-F1
#
_entry.id   AF-A0A2I0N626-F1
#
_cell.length_a   1.000
_cell.length_b   1.000
_cell.length_c   1.000
_cell.angle_alpha   90.00
_cell.angle_beta   90.00
_cell.angle_gamma   90.00
#
_symmetry.space_group_name_H-M   'P 1'
#
loop_
_entity.id
_entity.type
_entity.pdbx_description
1 polymer ?
#
loop_
_entity_poly.entity_id
_entity_poly.type
_entity_poly.pdbx_seq_one_letter_code
_entity_poly.pdbx_strand_id
1 'polypeptide(L)'
;MQDLQSRSVFQHHLNTRLAILYQEHMRKIATALILFVLVFVYLAGCIDFSRTDTNSTPSNKPSGVDFTWSPQNPSMVNWIQFKSNLGEGYHYWDFGDGTRSAKDAPMHRYLKSGEFNVTLKIYNPDSGNNFSCTKKMCVAERETSVLPNKWAIMCVKWRCDGSQGYAYKDYAKTRQTIVEKLGFPEDHIFDFENEFFNKDNIIKALNTIKSSDACWENATIVICLFAHGSESLAGGTICTSGGRVSHSFLVDHPQNLPPAQPSNIILWDYELKEILDNYTLASQKVLVVISACESGCFAAQDTSGILHGETDSLYTSCGGPNRIIISITTAPLDGFWKVFQQHFWVEGLGEGKGDTNPINGNNDGKTSIEEAWFYCKTCEDPFIQAMQPCMNDQYPAENPEGEMFL
;
A
#
# COMPACT_ATOMS: atom_id res chain seq x y z
N MET A 1 27.39 -26.42 47.71
CA MET A 1 26.66 -26.34 46.42
C MET A 1 25.88 -25.03 46.26
N GLN A 2 25.21 -24.50 47.30
CA GLN A 2 24.50 -23.20 47.20
C GLN A 2 25.42 -21.99 46.95
N ASP A 3 26.66 -21.98 47.45
CA ASP A 3 27.61 -20.85 47.26
C ASP A 3 28.22 -20.77 45.84
N LEU A 4 28.14 -21.84 45.03
CA LEU A 4 28.64 -21.85 43.65
C LEU A 4 27.58 -21.36 42.65
N GLN A 5 26.30 -21.62 42.93
CA GLN A 5 25.19 -21.14 42.10
C GLN A 5 24.97 -19.63 42.26
N SER A 6 25.12 -19.08 43.47
CA SER A 6 25.01 -17.63 43.71
C SER A 6 26.10 -16.84 42.98
N ARG A 7 27.34 -17.34 42.95
CA ARG A 7 28.47 -16.72 42.22
C ARG A 7 28.29 -16.76 40.70
N SER A 8 27.73 -17.84 40.17
CA SER A 8 27.43 -17.97 38.73
C SER A 8 26.36 -16.97 38.27
N VAL A 9 25.26 -16.85 39.03
CA VAL A 9 24.19 -15.89 38.73
C VAL A 9 24.69 -14.45 38.85
N PHE A 10 25.50 -14.14 39.86
CA PHE A 10 26.11 -12.83 40.01
C PHE A 10 27.04 -12.47 38.84
N GLN A 11 27.88 -13.42 38.40
CA GLN A 11 28.77 -13.21 37.25
C GLN A 11 28.00 -13.01 35.95
N HIS A 12 26.92 -13.77 35.73
CA HIS A 12 26.06 -13.61 34.56
C HIS A 12 25.38 -12.23 34.53
N HIS A 13 24.91 -11.74 35.68
CA HIS A 13 24.31 -10.42 35.80
C HIS A 13 25.34 -9.29 35.58
N LEU A 14 26.58 -9.48 36.06
CA LEU A 14 27.67 -8.52 35.83
C LEU A 14 28.05 -8.44 34.34
N ASN A 15 28.18 -9.59 33.67
CA ASN A 15 28.49 -9.66 32.25
C ASN A 15 27.38 -9.03 31.38
N THR A 16 26.11 -9.24 31.76
CA THR A 16 24.96 -8.64 31.06
C THR A 16 24.96 -7.12 31.19
N ARG A 17 25.23 -6.60 32.40
CA ARG A 17 25.33 -5.14 32.63
C ARG A 17 26.52 -4.53 31.88
N LEU A 18 27.66 -5.21 31.83
CA LEU A 18 28.83 -4.78 31.04
C LEU A 18 28.52 -4.74 29.54
N ALA A 19 27.78 -5.73 29.01
CA ALA A 19 27.38 -5.75 27.60
C ALA A 19 26.44 -4.60 27.23
N ILE A 20 25.47 -4.28 28.10
CA ILE A 20 24.55 -3.14 27.91
C ILE A 20 25.32 -1.81 27.93
N LEU A 21 26.21 -1.62 28.91
CA LEU A 21 27.04 -0.41 29.01
C LEU A 21 27.98 -0.26 27.80
N TYR A 22 28.53 -1.36 27.30
CA TYR A 22 29.36 -1.36 26.09
C TYR A 22 28.52 -0.99 24.85
N GLN A 23 27.31 -1.53 24.71
CA GLN A 23 26.42 -1.22 23.59
C GLN A 23 25.95 0.25 23.61
N GLU A 24 25.68 0.82 24.79
CA GLU A 24 25.39 2.24 24.93
C GLU A 24 26.59 3.13 24.60
N HIS A 25 27.79 2.76 25.05
CA HIS A 25 29.02 3.49 24.71
C HIS A 25 29.30 3.45 23.21
N MET A 26 29.16 2.30 22.57
CA MET A 26 29.34 2.15 21.13
C MET A 26 28.28 2.94 20.34
N ARG A 27 27.02 2.99 20.81
CA ARG A 27 25.98 3.86 20.23
C ARG A 27 26.36 5.34 20.31
N LYS A 28 26.82 5.82 21.47
CA LYS A 28 27.26 7.22 21.65
C LYS A 28 28.45 7.57 20.76
N ILE A 29 29.42 6.65 20.60
CA ILE A 29 30.56 6.81 19.70
C ILE A 29 30.09 6.85 18.23
N ALA A 30 29.19 5.96 17.82
CA ALA A 30 28.63 5.95 16.47
C ALA A 30 27.86 7.25 16.16
N THR A 31 27.03 7.75 17.09
CA THR A 31 26.32 9.02 16.94
C THR A 31 27.29 10.20 16.85
N ALA A 32 28.36 10.21 17.65
CA ALA A 32 29.38 11.26 17.60
C ALA A 32 30.16 11.24 16.28
N LEU A 33 30.48 10.06 15.73
CA LEU A 33 31.13 9.91 14.42
C LEU A 33 30.22 10.37 13.28
N ILE A 34 28.92 10.04 13.33
CA ILE A 34 27.94 10.52 12.34
C ILE A 34 27.83 12.04 12.37
N LEU A 35 27.70 12.64 13.57
CA LEU A 35 27.69 14.09 13.71
C LEU A 35 28.99 14.73 13.22
N PHE A 36 30.14 14.10 13.48
CA PHE A 36 31.44 14.58 12.99
C PHE A 36 31.52 14.55 11.46
N VAL A 37 31.04 13.48 10.82
CA VAL A 37 30.98 13.36 9.35
C VAL A 37 30.01 14.39 8.77
N LEU A 38 28.83 14.59 9.38
CA LEU A 38 27.85 15.60 8.92
C LEU A 38 28.41 17.03 9.03
N VAL A 39 29.12 17.36 10.11
CA VAL A 39 29.82 18.64 10.25
C VAL A 39 30.94 18.78 9.22
N PHE A 40 31.66 17.70 8.92
CA PHE A 40 32.71 17.70 7.89
C PHE A 40 32.14 17.87 6.48
N VAL A 41 31.00 17.25 6.17
CA VAL A 41 30.30 17.40 4.88
C VAL A 41 29.71 18.80 4.75
N TYR A 42 29.17 19.37 5.84
CA TYR A 42 28.69 20.75 5.86
C TYR A 42 29.82 21.77 5.68
N LEU A 43 30.99 21.53 6.28
CA LEU A 43 32.18 22.38 6.11
C LEU A 43 32.86 22.19 4.75
N ALA A 44 32.80 20.99 4.15
CA ALA A 44 33.32 20.72 2.81
C ALA A 44 32.36 21.15 1.68
N GLY A 45 31.07 21.32 1.98
CA GLY A 45 30.03 21.76 1.04
C GLY A 45 30.05 23.25 0.67
N CYS A 46 30.90 24.05 1.31
CA CYS A 46 31.14 25.45 0.97
C CYS A 46 32.57 25.66 0.43
N ILE A 47 32.89 25.00 -0.69
CA ILE A 47 33.94 25.49 -1.60
C ILE A 47 33.24 25.76 -2.92
N ASP A 48 33.10 27.05 -3.22
CA ASP A 48 32.53 27.62 -4.44
C ASP A 48 32.97 26.87 -5.70
N PHE A 49 32.00 26.37 -6.47
CA PHE A 49 32.14 26.22 -7.91
C PHE A 49 31.16 27.14 -8.63
N SER A 50 31.30 28.45 -8.38
CA SER A 50 30.85 29.47 -9.32
C SER A 50 31.90 29.60 -10.44
N ARG A 51 32.00 28.57 -11.29
CA ARG A 51 32.75 28.70 -12.55
C ARG A 51 31.88 29.44 -13.55
N THR A 52 32.11 30.74 -13.67
CA THR A 52 31.72 31.51 -14.85
C THR A 52 32.63 31.09 -16.01
N ASP A 53 32.33 29.96 -16.63
CA ASP A 53 32.83 29.70 -17.98
C ASP A 53 31.91 30.44 -18.96
N THR A 54 32.37 31.62 -19.38
CA THR A 54 31.99 32.17 -20.68
C THR A 54 32.50 31.23 -21.76
N ASN A 55 31.67 30.27 -22.18
CA ASN A 55 31.78 29.69 -23.50
C ASN A 55 30.42 29.16 -23.95
N SER A 56 29.91 29.86 -24.96
CA SER A 56 28.76 29.51 -25.79
C SER A 56 28.80 28.03 -26.21
N THR A 57 27.86 27.24 -25.68
CA THR A 57 27.30 26.13 -26.44
C THR A 57 26.10 26.67 -27.22
N PRO A 58 25.95 26.35 -28.52
CA PRO A 58 24.76 26.74 -29.26
C PRO A 58 23.59 25.89 -28.75
N SER A 59 22.86 26.40 -27.76
CA SER A 59 21.56 25.87 -27.38
C SER A 59 20.59 26.21 -28.51
N ASN A 60 20.36 25.21 -29.36
CA ASN A 60 19.22 25.18 -30.24
C ASN A 60 17.96 25.11 -29.36
N LYS A 61 17.46 26.26 -28.89
CA LYS A 61 16.23 26.38 -28.11
C LYS A 61 15.04 26.20 -29.06
N PRO A 62 14.25 25.11 -28.97
CA PRO A 62 12.97 25.04 -29.65
C PRO A 62 11.94 25.81 -28.80
N SER A 63 11.21 26.70 -29.47
CA SER A 63 9.99 27.39 -29.05
C SER A 63 9.21 26.81 -27.86
N GLY A 64 8.99 27.64 -26.83
CA GLY A 64 7.83 27.64 -25.91
C GLY A 64 7.60 26.46 -24.96
N VAL A 65 8.05 25.25 -25.30
CA VAL A 65 7.81 24.04 -24.50
C VAL A 65 8.74 23.98 -23.29
N ASP A 66 8.17 23.72 -22.14
CA ASP A 66 8.87 23.54 -20.89
C ASP A 66 8.14 22.54 -19.96
N PHE A 67 8.81 22.10 -18.91
CA PHE A 67 8.19 21.28 -17.88
C PHE A 67 8.83 21.44 -16.50
N THR A 68 8.08 21.08 -15.47
CA THR A 68 8.49 21.03 -14.07
C THR A 68 8.29 19.64 -13.50
N TRP A 69 8.94 19.35 -12.38
CA TRP A 69 8.72 18.13 -11.60
C TRP A 69 8.55 18.45 -10.11
N SER A 70 7.94 17.54 -9.36
CA SER A 70 7.83 17.60 -7.91
C SER A 70 8.00 16.20 -7.31
N PRO A 71 8.77 16.04 -6.22
CA PRO A 71 9.52 17.06 -5.48
C PRO A 71 10.76 17.59 -6.25
N GLN A 72 11.20 18.82 -5.94
CA GLN A 72 12.33 19.46 -6.66
C GLN A 72 13.66 18.72 -6.48
N ASN A 73 13.86 18.09 -5.31
CA ASN A 73 15.03 17.29 -4.97
C ASN A 73 14.59 15.84 -4.69
N PRO A 74 14.34 15.02 -5.72
CA PRO A 74 13.85 13.67 -5.55
C PRO A 74 14.96 12.69 -5.16
N SER A 75 14.55 11.57 -4.56
CA SER A 75 15.39 10.40 -4.28
C SER A 75 14.79 9.15 -4.91
N MET A 76 15.50 8.02 -4.85
CA MET A 76 15.03 6.73 -5.40
C MET A 76 13.67 6.25 -4.84
N VAL A 77 13.23 6.81 -3.70
CA VAL A 77 11.99 6.44 -3.01
C VAL A 77 10.82 7.35 -3.34
N ASN A 78 10.98 8.35 -4.21
CA ASN A 78 9.90 9.28 -4.53
C ASN A 78 9.29 8.94 -5.89
N TRP A 79 7.96 8.88 -5.96
CA TRP A 79 7.27 9.16 -7.21
C TRP A 79 7.37 10.64 -7.57
N ILE A 80 7.86 10.91 -8.77
CA ILE A 80 8.10 12.25 -9.29
C ILE A 80 6.97 12.58 -10.25
N GLN A 81 6.18 13.61 -9.91
CA GLN A 81 5.13 14.11 -10.76
C GLN A 81 5.72 15.09 -11.78
N PHE A 82 5.61 14.78 -13.06
CA PHE A 82 6.00 15.68 -14.14
C PHE A 82 4.79 16.46 -14.66
N LYS A 83 5.02 17.71 -15.04
CA LYS A 83 4.00 18.59 -15.59
C LYS A 83 4.57 19.48 -16.67
N SER A 84 3.97 19.43 -17.86
CA SER A 84 4.29 20.37 -18.93
C SER A 84 3.67 21.76 -18.66
N ASN A 85 4.31 22.82 -19.18
CA ASN A 85 3.73 24.15 -19.25
C ASN A 85 2.66 24.28 -20.36
N LEU A 86 2.53 23.28 -21.23
CA LEU A 86 1.55 23.23 -22.32
C LEU A 86 0.56 22.09 -22.06
N GLY A 87 -0.74 22.38 -22.16
CA GLY A 87 -1.83 21.42 -21.94
C GLY A 87 -2.42 20.81 -23.21
N GLU A 88 -2.06 21.30 -24.40
CA GLU A 88 -2.61 20.84 -25.69
C GLU A 88 -1.58 20.09 -26.51
N GLY A 89 -2.02 19.03 -27.21
CA GLY A 89 -1.18 18.15 -28.04
C GLY A 89 -0.94 16.78 -27.40
N TYR A 90 -0.29 15.88 -28.14
CA TYR A 90 0.13 14.57 -27.66
C TYR A 90 1.48 14.69 -26.96
N HIS A 91 1.52 14.37 -25.67
CA HIS A 91 2.75 14.37 -24.87
C HIS A 91 3.47 13.03 -24.98
N TYR A 92 4.79 13.09 -25.05
CA TYR A 92 5.66 11.93 -25.00
C TYR A 92 6.87 12.25 -24.12
N TRP A 93 7.05 11.45 -23.08
CA TRP A 93 8.10 11.58 -22.08
C TRP A 93 9.11 10.45 -22.24
N ASP A 94 10.39 10.79 -22.20
CA ASP A 94 11.50 9.86 -22.00
C ASP A 94 12.24 10.27 -20.73
N PHE A 95 12.28 9.39 -19.73
CA PHE A 95 12.79 9.74 -18.41
C PHE A 95 14.32 9.61 -18.30
N GLY A 96 15.00 9.12 -19.35
CA GLY A 96 16.45 8.98 -19.38
C GLY A 96 17.00 7.76 -18.63
N ASP A 97 16.13 6.92 -18.05
CA ASP A 97 16.48 5.64 -17.41
C ASP A 97 16.07 4.41 -18.25
N GLY A 98 15.60 4.66 -19.49
CA GLY A 98 15.10 3.65 -20.41
C GLY A 98 13.57 3.51 -20.43
N THR A 99 12.85 4.18 -19.52
CA THR A 99 11.38 4.18 -19.46
C THR A 99 10.78 5.43 -20.10
N ARG A 100 9.50 5.33 -20.53
CA ARG A 100 8.77 6.35 -21.29
C ARG A 100 7.30 6.42 -20.90
N SER A 101 6.63 7.54 -21.19
CA SER A 101 5.18 7.71 -20.97
C SER A 101 4.53 8.60 -22.03
N ALA A 102 3.24 8.36 -22.33
CA ALA A 102 2.43 9.18 -23.22
C ALA A 102 1.30 9.95 -22.48
N LYS A 103 1.37 10.03 -21.14
CA LYS A 103 0.41 10.79 -20.32
C LYS A 103 0.79 12.27 -20.29
N ASP A 104 -0.21 13.16 -20.17
CA ASP A 104 0.01 14.62 -20.09
C ASP A 104 0.78 15.03 -18.82
N ALA A 105 0.47 14.34 -17.71
CA ALA A 105 1.08 14.56 -16.39
C ALA A 105 1.48 13.22 -15.76
N PRO A 106 2.59 12.58 -16.19
CA PRO A 106 2.98 11.28 -15.68
C PRO A 106 3.63 11.38 -14.31
N MET A 107 3.43 10.33 -13.51
CA MET A 107 4.26 10.03 -12.35
C MET A 107 5.32 9.00 -12.77
N HIS A 108 6.57 9.18 -12.33
CA HIS A 108 7.66 8.27 -12.61
C HIS A 108 8.60 8.12 -11.41
N ARG A 109 9.19 6.94 -11.22
CA ARG A 109 10.13 6.64 -10.12
C ARG A 109 11.40 6.01 -10.67
N TYR A 110 12.54 6.50 -10.19
CA TYR A 110 13.85 6.00 -10.59
C TYR A 110 14.34 4.93 -9.61
N LEU A 111 14.69 3.76 -10.14
CA LEU A 111 15.23 2.64 -9.36
C LEU A 111 16.72 2.79 -9.00
N LYS A 112 17.38 3.80 -9.57
CA LYS A 112 18.80 4.10 -9.35
C LYS A 112 18.95 5.59 -9.08
N SER A 113 19.87 5.93 -8.20
CA SER A 113 20.35 7.29 -8.02
C SER A 113 21.18 7.70 -9.23
N GLY A 114 21.29 9.02 -9.44
CA GLY A 114 22.12 9.58 -10.48
C GLY A 114 21.47 10.75 -11.21
N GLU A 115 22.13 11.18 -12.27
CA GLU A 115 21.63 12.24 -13.15
C GLU A 115 20.88 11.63 -14.34
N PHE A 116 19.66 12.11 -14.58
CA PHE A 116 18.81 11.66 -15.67
C PHE A 116 18.45 12.83 -16.59
N ASN A 117 18.52 12.59 -17.90
CA ASN A 117 18.10 13.55 -18.93
C ASN A 117 16.63 13.31 -19.30
N VAL A 118 15.72 14.01 -18.64
CA VAL A 118 14.29 13.90 -18.90
C VAL A 118 13.94 14.70 -20.14
N THR A 119 13.30 14.06 -21.11
CA THR A 119 12.90 14.68 -22.38
C THR A 119 11.38 14.64 -22.54
N LEU A 120 10.77 15.80 -22.73
CA LEU A 120 9.40 15.96 -23.18
C LEU A 120 9.38 16.25 -24.68
N LYS A 121 8.50 15.59 -25.41
CA LYS A 121 8.11 15.90 -26.79
C LYS A 121 6.61 16.14 -26.83
N ILE A 122 6.19 17.18 -27.55
CA ILE A 122 4.77 17.47 -27.77
C ILE A 122 4.53 17.55 -29.27
N TYR A 123 3.54 16.80 -29.75
CA TYR A 123 3.07 16.86 -31.12
C TYR A 123 1.64 17.39 -31.17
N ASN A 124 1.42 18.48 -31.88
CA ASN A 124 0.08 19.02 -32.10
C ASN A 124 -0.35 18.73 -33.56
N PRO A 125 -1.34 17.84 -33.79
CA PRO A 125 -1.75 17.43 -35.12
C PRO A 125 -2.41 18.56 -35.92
N ASP A 126 -3.12 19.47 -35.26
CA ASP A 126 -3.88 20.55 -35.89
C ASP A 126 -2.96 21.63 -36.48
N SER A 127 -1.83 21.88 -35.82
CA SER A 127 -0.82 22.84 -36.28
C SER A 127 0.37 22.18 -36.99
N GLY A 128 0.50 20.86 -36.93
CA GLY A 128 1.66 20.11 -37.43
C GLY A 128 2.96 20.37 -36.66
N ASN A 129 2.90 21.13 -35.56
CA ASN A 129 4.06 21.51 -34.78
C ASN A 129 4.57 20.35 -33.91
N ASN A 130 5.91 20.26 -33.81
CA ASN A 130 6.60 19.30 -32.97
C ASN A 130 7.62 20.04 -32.10
N PHE A 131 7.45 19.95 -30.78
CA PHE A 131 8.29 20.62 -29.81
C PHE A 131 9.02 19.60 -28.94
N SER A 132 10.23 19.95 -28.48
CA SER A 132 10.97 19.11 -27.52
C SER A 132 11.74 19.96 -26.51
N CYS A 133 11.75 19.51 -25.25
CA CYS A 133 12.56 20.06 -24.16
C CYS A 133 13.24 18.92 -23.42
N THR A 134 14.52 19.08 -23.08
CA THR A 134 15.26 18.15 -22.23
C THR A 134 15.81 18.90 -21.02
N LYS A 135 15.53 18.41 -19.81
CA LYS A 135 16.11 18.91 -18.55
C LYS A 135 16.84 17.80 -17.82
N LYS A 136 17.96 18.16 -17.20
CA LYS A 136 18.70 17.28 -16.31
C LYS A 136 18.08 17.33 -14.92
N MET A 137 17.88 16.17 -14.31
CA MET A 137 17.37 16.02 -12.96
C MET A 137 18.28 15.07 -12.18
N CYS A 138 18.58 15.43 -10.92
CA CYS A 138 19.34 14.57 -10.01
C CYS A 138 18.39 13.79 -9.10
N VAL A 139 18.58 12.48 -9.03
CA VAL A 139 17.90 11.59 -8.09
C VAL A 139 18.91 11.16 -7.05
N ALA A 140 18.68 11.57 -5.80
CA ALA A 140 19.55 11.23 -4.69
C ALA A 140 19.47 9.73 -4.36
N GLU A 141 20.55 9.20 -3.79
CA GLU A 141 20.51 7.91 -3.09
C GLU A 141 19.56 7.98 -1.90
N ARG A 142 19.04 6.82 -1.49
CA ARG A 142 18.28 6.71 -0.25
C ARG A 142 19.20 7.09 0.93
N GLU A 143 18.77 8.00 1.79
CA GLU A 143 19.37 8.09 3.13
C GLU A 143 19.11 6.78 3.87
N THR A 144 20.17 6.11 4.31
CA THR A 144 20.11 4.78 4.93
C THR A 144 19.50 4.85 6.33
N SER A 145 18.18 5.01 6.42
CA SER A 145 17.39 4.58 7.56
C SER A 145 17.00 3.11 7.35
N VAL A 146 17.13 2.26 8.37
CA VAL A 146 16.48 0.94 8.37
C VAL A 146 15.00 1.19 8.12
N LEU A 147 14.50 0.76 6.96
CA LEU A 147 13.11 0.97 6.61
C LEU A 147 12.21 0.21 7.58
N PRO A 148 11.05 0.78 7.96
CA PRO A 148 10.01 0.02 8.62
C PRO A 148 9.70 -1.25 7.83
N ASN A 149 9.59 -2.39 8.54
CA ASN A 149 9.21 -3.67 7.94
C ASN A 149 7.69 -3.74 7.70
N LYS A 150 7.20 -2.75 6.96
CA LYS A 150 5.81 -2.51 6.60
C LYS A 150 5.71 -2.65 5.09
N TRP A 151 4.82 -3.51 4.61
CA TRP A 151 4.66 -3.87 3.20
C TRP A 151 3.20 -3.77 2.77
N ALA A 152 2.95 -3.27 1.57
CA ALA A 152 1.61 -3.20 1.01
C ALA A 152 1.55 -3.91 -0.34
N ILE A 153 0.47 -4.65 -0.57
CA ILE A 153 0.12 -5.27 -1.85
C ILE A 153 -1.20 -4.63 -2.27
N MET A 154 -1.18 -3.88 -3.36
CA MET A 154 -2.34 -3.13 -3.82
C MET A 154 -2.72 -3.57 -5.23
N CYS A 155 -3.93 -4.09 -5.37
CA CYS A 155 -4.44 -4.62 -6.63
C CYS A 155 -5.66 -3.82 -7.05
N VAL A 156 -5.61 -3.18 -8.22
CA VAL A 156 -6.74 -2.40 -8.76
C VAL A 156 -6.86 -2.59 -10.26
N LYS A 157 -8.09 -2.79 -10.73
CA LYS A 157 -8.42 -2.67 -12.15
C LYS A 157 -9.38 -1.52 -12.41
N TRP A 158 -8.94 -0.57 -13.23
CA TRP A 158 -9.77 0.50 -13.76
C TRP A 158 -10.32 0.17 -15.15
N ARG A 159 -11.28 0.95 -15.63
CA ARG A 159 -11.96 0.72 -16.92
C ARG A 159 -10.96 0.75 -18.07
N CYS A 160 -11.18 -0.12 -19.06
CA CYS A 160 -10.36 -0.20 -20.28
C CYS A 160 -10.43 1.07 -21.15
N ASP A 161 -11.34 2.01 -20.85
CA ASP A 161 -11.54 3.28 -21.58
C ASP A 161 -10.57 4.39 -21.15
N GLY A 162 -9.66 4.11 -20.22
CA GLY A 162 -8.68 5.10 -19.72
C GLY A 162 -9.26 6.13 -18.75
N SER A 163 -10.56 6.04 -18.41
CA SER A 163 -11.16 6.90 -17.39
C SER A 163 -10.83 6.38 -15.99
N GLN A 164 -10.42 7.31 -15.10
CA GLN A 164 -10.25 7.00 -13.68
C GLN A 164 -11.62 6.75 -13.03
N GLY A 165 -12.02 5.47 -12.99
CA GLY A 165 -13.21 5.02 -12.27
C GLY A 165 -13.10 5.22 -10.75
N TYR A 166 -14.20 5.04 -10.03
CA TYR A 166 -14.23 5.23 -8.57
C TYR A 166 -13.24 4.31 -7.82
N ALA A 167 -13.05 3.06 -8.26
CA ALA A 167 -12.07 2.14 -7.70
C ALA A 167 -10.62 2.67 -7.75
N TYR A 168 -10.24 3.41 -8.80
CA TYR A 168 -8.90 4.01 -8.89
C TYR A 168 -8.72 5.17 -7.92
N LYS A 169 -9.77 5.99 -7.72
CA LYS A 169 -9.74 7.09 -6.75
C LYS A 169 -9.62 6.57 -5.32
N ASP A 170 -10.28 5.45 -5.05
CA ASP A 170 -10.20 4.73 -3.79
C ASP A 170 -8.78 4.22 -3.55
N TYR A 171 -8.25 3.46 -4.50
CA TYR A 171 -6.87 2.99 -4.53
C TYR A 171 -5.87 4.12 -4.28
N ALA A 172 -5.97 5.24 -4.99
CA ALA A 172 -5.02 6.35 -4.89
C ALA A 172 -5.03 6.97 -3.48
N LYS A 173 -6.21 7.16 -2.88
CA LYS A 173 -6.33 7.68 -1.51
C LYS A 173 -5.83 6.69 -0.47
N THR A 174 -6.16 5.40 -0.61
CA THR A 174 -5.63 4.36 0.29
C THR A 174 -4.11 4.35 0.27
N ARG A 175 -3.52 4.37 -0.93
CA ARG A 175 -2.08 4.39 -1.13
C ARG A 175 -1.45 5.61 -0.47
N GLN A 176 -2.07 6.77 -0.65
CA GLN A 176 -1.63 8.01 -0.02
C GLN A 176 -1.62 7.89 1.51
N THR A 177 -2.69 7.41 2.13
CA THR A 177 -2.74 7.20 3.59
C THR A 177 -1.67 6.21 4.05
N ILE A 178 -1.52 5.08 3.35
CA ILE A 178 -0.54 4.03 3.69
C ILE A 178 0.90 4.60 3.71
N VAL A 179 1.27 5.41 2.72
CA VAL A 179 2.59 6.03 2.62
C VAL A 179 2.75 7.19 3.60
N GLU A 180 1.88 8.20 3.49
CA GLU A 180 2.06 9.50 4.13
C GLU A 180 1.69 9.50 5.61
N LYS A 181 0.74 8.65 6.03
CA LYS A 181 0.22 8.62 7.40
C LYS A 181 0.69 7.40 8.17
N LEU A 182 0.68 6.22 7.55
CA LEU A 182 1.03 4.96 8.22
C LEU A 182 2.52 4.60 8.10
N GLY A 183 3.29 5.36 7.31
CA GLY A 183 4.73 5.25 7.21
C GLY A 183 5.21 3.98 6.51
N PHE A 184 4.44 3.44 5.57
CA PHE A 184 4.89 2.35 4.72
C PHE A 184 5.89 2.90 3.69
N PRO A 185 7.10 2.33 3.58
CA PRO A 185 8.05 2.73 2.56
C PRO A 185 7.50 2.51 1.16
N GLU A 186 7.66 3.48 0.25
CA GLU A 186 7.19 3.32 -1.14
C GLU A 186 7.80 2.09 -1.85
N ASP A 187 9.02 1.71 -1.51
CA ASP A 187 9.69 0.52 -2.04
C ASP A 187 9.07 -0.80 -1.57
N HIS A 188 8.31 -0.76 -0.49
CA HIS A 188 7.63 -1.92 0.07
C HIS A 188 6.17 -2.02 -0.40
N ILE A 189 5.79 -1.22 -1.40
CA ILE A 189 4.45 -1.23 -2.00
C ILE A 189 4.51 -1.91 -3.37
N PHE A 190 3.74 -2.98 -3.53
CA PHE A 190 3.51 -3.65 -4.80
C PHE A 190 2.21 -3.13 -5.40
N ASP A 191 2.33 -2.28 -6.41
CA ASP A 191 1.21 -1.68 -7.14
C ASP A 191 0.89 -2.49 -8.40
N PHE A 192 -0.15 -3.32 -8.35
CA PHE A 192 -0.71 -4.05 -9.49
C PHE A 192 -1.87 -3.26 -10.10
N GLU A 193 -1.53 -2.16 -10.77
CA GLU A 193 -2.49 -1.31 -11.48
C GLU A 193 -2.79 -1.87 -12.87
N ASN A 194 -4.08 -2.03 -13.19
CA ASN A 194 -4.56 -2.46 -14.51
C ASN A 194 -4.08 -3.85 -14.96
N GLU A 195 -3.48 -4.61 -14.05
CA GLU A 195 -3.19 -6.02 -14.26
C GLU A 195 -4.44 -6.86 -14.00
N PHE A 196 -4.46 -8.09 -14.48
CA PHE A 196 -5.55 -8.99 -14.15
C PHE A 196 -5.54 -9.30 -12.67
N PHE A 197 -6.72 -9.21 -12.05
CA PHE A 197 -6.88 -9.61 -10.67
C PHE A 197 -6.75 -11.13 -10.56
N ASN A 198 -5.58 -11.60 -10.15
CA ASN A 198 -5.28 -13.02 -10.05
C ASN A 198 -4.41 -13.33 -8.82
N LYS A 199 -4.52 -14.57 -8.34
CA LYS A 199 -3.75 -15.07 -7.20
C LYS A 199 -2.24 -15.03 -7.40
N ASP A 200 -1.78 -15.17 -8.64
CA ASP A 200 -0.35 -15.24 -8.96
C ASP A 200 0.36 -13.93 -8.62
N ASN A 201 -0.29 -12.79 -8.83
CA ASN A 201 0.24 -11.48 -8.45
C ASN A 201 0.41 -11.33 -6.93
N ILE A 202 -0.58 -11.76 -6.15
CA ILE A 202 -0.49 -11.76 -4.67
C ILE A 202 0.64 -12.69 -4.21
N ILE A 203 0.69 -13.91 -4.75
CA ILE A 203 1.73 -14.90 -4.46
C ILE A 203 3.12 -14.39 -4.83
N LYS A 204 3.27 -13.73 -5.97
CA LYS A 204 4.53 -13.14 -6.42
C LYS A 204 5.02 -12.06 -5.47
N ALA A 205 4.13 -11.16 -5.04
CA ALA A 205 4.47 -10.13 -4.07
C ALA A 205 4.87 -10.74 -2.71
N LEU A 206 4.08 -11.68 -2.19
CA LEU A 206 4.39 -12.37 -0.92
C LEU A 206 5.73 -13.12 -0.96
N ASN A 207 6.04 -13.82 -2.06
CA ASN A 207 7.34 -14.45 -2.24
C ASN A 207 8.49 -13.44 -2.26
N THR A 208 8.28 -12.27 -2.87
CA THR A 208 9.27 -11.20 -2.89
C THR A 208 9.52 -10.67 -1.48
N ILE A 209 8.46 -10.38 -0.72
CA ILE A 209 8.55 -9.93 0.68
C ILE A 209 9.28 -11.00 1.53
N LYS A 210 8.94 -12.28 1.38
CA LYS A 210 9.56 -13.40 2.10
C LYS A 210 11.04 -13.56 1.79
N SER A 211 11.46 -13.25 0.56
CA SER A 211 12.86 -13.30 0.13
C SER A 211 13.65 -12.03 0.44
N SER A 212 13.01 -10.98 0.96
CA SER A 212 13.68 -9.72 1.27
C SER A 212 14.61 -9.86 2.48
N ASP A 213 15.66 -9.03 2.53
CA ASP A 213 16.58 -8.96 3.68
C ASP A 213 15.91 -8.42 4.97
N ALA A 214 14.65 -7.97 4.88
CA ALA A 214 13.84 -7.58 6.02
C ALA A 214 13.29 -8.82 6.72
N CYS A 215 13.34 -8.87 8.06
CA CYS A 215 12.90 -10.02 8.85
C CYS A 215 11.43 -10.39 8.58
N TRP A 216 11.18 -11.33 7.65
CA TRP A 216 9.86 -11.80 7.21
C TRP A 216 8.91 -12.05 8.39
N GLU A 217 9.41 -12.67 9.46
CA GLU A 217 8.64 -13.04 10.65
C GLU A 217 7.96 -11.86 11.35
N ASN A 218 8.52 -10.65 11.27
CA ASN A 218 8.02 -9.45 11.93
C ASN A 218 7.41 -8.44 10.93
N ALA A 219 7.08 -8.89 9.71
CA ALA A 219 6.50 -8.02 8.70
C ALA A 219 5.06 -7.62 9.09
N THR A 220 4.77 -6.33 8.91
CA THR A 220 3.40 -5.82 8.86
C THR A 220 2.99 -5.77 7.39
N ILE A 221 1.95 -6.51 7.01
CA ILE A 221 1.52 -6.65 5.61
C ILE A 221 0.09 -6.12 5.48
N VAL A 222 -0.12 -5.24 4.52
CA VAL A 222 -1.45 -4.72 4.14
C VAL A 222 -1.76 -5.18 2.72
N ILE A 223 -2.87 -5.86 2.50
CA ILE A 223 -3.35 -6.29 1.19
C ILE A 223 -4.64 -5.54 0.87
N CYS A 224 -4.64 -4.71 -0.16
CA CYS A 224 -5.82 -3.94 -0.57
C CYS A 224 -6.28 -4.40 -1.96
N LEU A 225 -7.52 -4.88 -2.02
CA LEU A 225 -8.12 -5.47 -3.23
C LEU A 225 -9.28 -4.59 -3.70
N PHE A 226 -9.16 -3.97 -4.87
CA PHE A 226 -10.16 -3.09 -5.47
C PHE A 226 -10.69 -3.72 -6.77
N ALA A 227 -11.83 -4.40 -6.71
CA ALA A 227 -12.37 -5.16 -7.82
C ALA A 227 -13.90 -5.19 -7.85
N HIS A 228 -14.50 -5.60 -8.97
CA HIS A 228 -15.89 -6.01 -8.91
C HIS A 228 -15.98 -7.31 -8.11
N GLY A 229 -17.08 -7.50 -7.38
CA GLY A 229 -17.33 -8.71 -6.60
C GLY A 229 -18.71 -9.24 -6.92
N SER A 230 -18.86 -10.55 -6.79
CA SER A 230 -20.19 -11.16 -6.69
C SER A 230 -20.14 -12.48 -5.93
N GLU A 231 -21.28 -12.89 -5.39
CA GLU A 231 -21.57 -14.22 -4.85
C GLU A 231 -22.12 -15.21 -5.91
N SER A 232 -22.36 -14.75 -7.14
CA SER A 232 -22.98 -15.57 -8.20
C SER A 232 -22.44 -15.28 -9.60
N LEU A 233 -21.99 -16.34 -10.29
CA LEU A 233 -21.55 -16.26 -11.69
C LEU A 233 -22.67 -15.86 -12.68
N ALA A 234 -23.94 -15.94 -12.25
CA ALA A 234 -25.10 -15.63 -13.08
C ALA A 234 -25.72 -14.24 -12.80
N GLY A 235 -25.09 -13.41 -11.97
CA GLY A 235 -25.57 -12.05 -11.66
C GLY A 235 -26.90 -12.02 -10.91
N GLY A 236 -27.19 -13.07 -10.12
CA GLY A 236 -28.38 -13.15 -9.29
C GLY A 236 -28.01 -13.28 -7.82
N THR A 237 -28.69 -12.50 -6.97
CA THR A 237 -28.68 -12.56 -5.51
C THR A 237 -29.14 -13.93 -5.04
N ILE A 238 -28.23 -14.88 -4.89
CA ILE A 238 -28.58 -16.19 -4.35
C ILE A 238 -27.50 -16.53 -3.34
N CYS A 239 -27.75 -16.17 -2.08
CA CYS A 239 -26.92 -16.54 -0.94
C CYS A 239 -26.99 -18.04 -0.61
N THR A 240 -27.95 -18.78 -1.18
CA THR A 240 -28.13 -20.22 -0.96
C THR A 240 -28.76 -20.91 -2.19
N SER A 241 -28.02 -21.83 -2.83
CA SER A 241 -28.59 -22.73 -3.84
C SER A 241 -28.37 -24.18 -3.42
N GLY A 242 -29.43 -24.84 -2.95
CA GLY A 242 -29.39 -26.26 -2.59
C GLY A 242 -28.64 -26.59 -1.30
N GLY A 243 -28.68 -25.69 -0.30
CA GLY A 243 -28.08 -25.91 1.02
C GLY A 243 -26.56 -25.72 1.09
N ARG A 244 -26.01 -24.87 0.20
CA ARG A 244 -24.60 -24.46 0.19
C ARG A 244 -24.47 -22.95 0.25
N VAL A 245 -23.46 -22.48 0.96
CA VAL A 245 -23.09 -21.07 1.05
C VAL A 245 -22.48 -20.64 -0.29
N SER A 246 -22.92 -19.51 -0.82
CA SER A 246 -22.38 -18.97 -2.07
C SER A 246 -20.98 -18.38 -1.83
N HIS A 247 -19.97 -19.02 -2.40
CA HIS A 247 -18.61 -18.48 -2.46
C HIS A 247 -18.61 -17.21 -3.28
N SER A 248 -18.00 -16.15 -2.76
CA SER A 248 -17.81 -14.96 -3.57
C SER A 248 -16.45 -14.92 -4.21
N PHE A 249 -16.40 -14.12 -5.25
CA PHE A 249 -15.21 -13.95 -6.03
C PHE A 249 -15.02 -12.49 -6.40
N LEU A 250 -13.76 -12.13 -6.56
CA LEU A 250 -13.35 -10.87 -7.14
C LEU A 250 -13.09 -11.09 -8.63
N VAL A 251 -13.64 -10.23 -9.47
CA VAL A 251 -13.53 -10.33 -10.92
C VAL A 251 -13.23 -8.98 -11.57
N ASP A 252 -12.52 -9.08 -12.68
CA ASP A 252 -12.29 -7.99 -13.60
C ASP A 252 -13.48 -7.79 -14.56
N HIS A 253 -14.39 -6.87 -14.22
CA HIS A 253 -15.53 -6.39 -15.02
C HIS A 253 -16.35 -7.47 -15.80
N PRO A 254 -17.61 -7.75 -15.42
CA PRO A 254 -18.37 -8.90 -15.91
C PRO A 254 -18.63 -8.93 -17.43
N GLN A 255 -18.59 -7.79 -18.13
CA GLN A 255 -18.90 -7.72 -19.57
C GLN A 255 -17.75 -8.19 -20.50
N ASN A 256 -16.57 -8.51 -19.97
CA ASN A 256 -15.40 -8.90 -20.76
C ASN A 256 -14.91 -10.34 -20.49
N LEU A 257 -15.72 -11.17 -19.84
CA LEU A 257 -15.37 -12.58 -19.62
C LEU A 257 -15.42 -13.32 -20.99
N PRO A 258 -14.31 -13.91 -21.47
CA PRO A 258 -14.36 -14.75 -22.65
C PRO A 258 -15.29 -15.96 -22.40
N PRO A 259 -15.96 -16.49 -23.43
CA PRO A 259 -16.86 -17.64 -23.28
C PRO A 259 -16.18 -18.91 -22.75
N ALA A 260 -14.84 -18.99 -22.82
CA ALA A 260 -14.02 -19.94 -22.08
C ALA A 260 -13.28 -19.18 -20.97
N GLN A 261 -13.71 -19.39 -19.73
CA GLN A 261 -13.23 -18.74 -18.52
C GLN A 261 -11.76 -19.13 -18.26
N PRO A 262 -10.75 -18.26 -18.44
CA PRO A 262 -9.45 -18.55 -17.88
C PRO A 262 -9.58 -18.44 -16.35
N SER A 263 -9.15 -19.47 -15.62
CA SER A 263 -9.09 -19.52 -14.14
C SER A 263 -8.28 -18.38 -13.48
N ASN A 264 -7.70 -17.48 -14.27
CA ASN A 264 -6.69 -16.52 -13.87
C ASN A 264 -7.22 -15.07 -13.85
N ILE A 265 -8.53 -14.86 -13.83
CA ILE A 265 -9.16 -13.52 -13.75
C ILE A 265 -10.22 -13.42 -12.64
N ILE A 266 -10.32 -14.50 -11.84
CA ILE A 266 -11.23 -14.66 -10.72
C ILE A 266 -10.36 -15.03 -9.52
N LEU A 267 -10.60 -14.39 -8.38
CA LEU A 267 -10.06 -14.83 -7.09
C LEU A 267 -11.21 -15.22 -6.19
N TRP A 268 -11.26 -16.49 -5.80
CA TRP A 268 -12.24 -16.98 -4.85
C TRP A 268 -11.81 -16.75 -3.41
N ASP A 269 -12.78 -16.66 -2.49
CA ASP A 269 -12.55 -16.59 -1.06
C ASP A 269 -11.66 -17.72 -0.52
N TYR A 270 -11.91 -18.98 -0.91
CA TYR A 270 -11.10 -20.12 -0.50
C TYR A 270 -9.68 -20.08 -1.07
N GLU A 271 -9.46 -19.52 -2.26
CA GLU A 271 -8.12 -19.35 -2.82
C GLU A 271 -7.35 -18.27 -2.05
N LEU A 272 -8.00 -17.15 -1.73
CA LEU A 272 -7.40 -16.12 -0.89
C LEU A 272 -7.07 -16.69 0.49
N LYS A 273 -7.97 -17.48 1.08
CA LYS A 273 -7.70 -18.16 2.35
C LYS A 273 -6.50 -19.11 2.26
N GLU A 274 -6.41 -19.93 1.22
CA GLU A 274 -5.27 -20.83 1.02
C GLU A 274 -3.95 -20.07 0.89
N ILE A 275 -3.95 -18.94 0.16
CA ILE A 275 -2.79 -18.06 0.07
C ILE A 275 -2.43 -17.52 1.46
N LEU A 276 -3.40 -16.99 2.19
CA LEU A 276 -3.12 -16.42 3.51
C LEU A 276 -2.60 -17.50 4.46
N ASP A 277 -3.22 -18.68 4.54
CA ASP A 277 -2.78 -19.76 5.42
C ASP A 277 -1.36 -20.26 5.09
N ASN A 278 -0.95 -20.22 3.81
CA ASN A 278 0.39 -20.63 3.38
C ASN A 278 1.48 -19.56 3.59
N TYR A 279 1.09 -18.28 3.65
CA TYR A 279 2.03 -17.15 3.65
C TYR A 279 1.94 -16.26 4.88
N THR A 280 0.99 -16.46 5.79
CA THR A 280 0.92 -15.69 7.05
C THR A 280 1.44 -16.53 8.21
N LEU A 281 2.49 -16.04 8.87
CA LEU A 281 3.03 -16.61 10.11
C LEU A 281 2.31 -16.03 11.33
N ALA A 282 2.28 -16.78 12.41
CA ALA A 282 1.68 -16.35 13.69
C ALA A 282 2.42 -15.17 14.37
N SER A 283 3.58 -14.75 13.86
CA SER A 283 4.33 -13.59 14.34
C SER A 283 4.11 -12.33 13.49
N GLN A 284 3.50 -12.46 12.32
CA GLN A 284 3.24 -11.35 11.40
C GLN A 284 1.92 -10.65 11.73
N LYS A 285 1.77 -9.40 11.29
CA LYS A 285 0.51 -8.65 11.37
C LYS A 285 -0.02 -8.46 9.96
N VAL A 286 -1.17 -9.04 9.63
CA VAL A 286 -1.73 -9.01 8.27
C VAL A 286 -3.13 -8.39 8.23
N LEU A 287 -3.27 -7.31 7.48
CA LEU A 287 -4.55 -6.65 7.23
C LEU A 287 -4.92 -6.86 5.78
N VAL A 288 -6.12 -7.37 5.52
CA VAL A 288 -6.69 -7.47 4.17
C VAL A 288 -7.92 -6.59 4.10
N VAL A 289 -7.97 -5.67 3.14
CA VAL A 289 -9.13 -4.80 2.89
C VAL A 289 -9.66 -5.06 1.49
N ILE A 290 -10.91 -5.48 1.42
CA ILE A 290 -11.58 -5.90 0.19
C ILE A 290 -12.67 -4.89 -0.15
N SER A 291 -12.41 -4.12 -1.20
CA SER A 291 -13.33 -3.16 -1.78
C SER A 291 -13.97 -3.82 -3.00
N ALA A 292 -15.16 -4.40 -2.82
CA ALA A 292 -15.97 -5.01 -3.87
C ALA A 292 -17.43 -5.19 -3.41
N CYS A 293 -18.38 -5.28 -4.33
CA CYS A 293 -19.76 -5.68 -4.01
C CYS A 293 -19.78 -7.09 -3.40
N GLU A 294 -20.74 -7.37 -2.53
CA GLU A 294 -21.00 -8.71 -1.97
C GLU A 294 -19.77 -9.33 -1.26
N SER A 295 -18.80 -8.51 -0.84
CA SER A 295 -17.49 -8.95 -0.31
C SER A 295 -17.50 -9.45 1.15
N GLY A 296 -18.66 -9.40 1.83
CA GLY A 296 -18.80 -9.75 3.25
C GLY A 296 -18.50 -11.22 3.58
N CYS A 297 -18.75 -12.11 2.63
CA CYS A 297 -18.33 -13.51 2.58
C CYS A 297 -16.84 -13.74 2.89
N PHE A 298 -15.92 -12.89 2.41
CA PHE A 298 -14.47 -13.03 2.66
C PHE A 298 -14.14 -12.80 4.14
N ALA A 299 -14.93 -11.96 4.81
CA ALA A 299 -14.81 -11.73 6.24
C ALA A 299 -15.56 -12.78 7.10
N ALA A 300 -16.17 -13.80 6.48
CA ALA A 300 -17.12 -14.74 7.09
C ALA A 300 -18.24 -14.05 7.87
N GLN A 301 -19.03 -13.27 7.15
CA GLN A 301 -20.32 -12.89 7.67
C GLN A 301 -21.15 -14.13 8.05
N ASP A 302 -21.68 -14.09 9.28
CA ASP A 302 -22.49 -15.11 9.96
C ASP A 302 -21.64 -16.23 10.64
N THR A 303 -21.28 -15.91 11.89
CA THR A 303 -20.24 -16.49 12.74
C THR A 303 -20.58 -17.91 13.21
N SER A 304 -20.46 -18.91 12.33
CA SER A 304 -20.38 -20.35 12.67
C SER A 304 -20.20 -21.27 11.46
N GLY A 305 -19.72 -20.74 10.32
CA GLY A 305 -19.77 -21.47 9.04
C GLY A 305 -21.21 -21.59 8.53
N ILE A 306 -22.09 -20.71 8.98
CA ILE A 306 -23.51 -20.67 8.67
C ILE A 306 -23.77 -19.34 7.97
N LEU A 307 -24.20 -19.33 6.70
CA LEU A 307 -24.75 -18.12 6.06
C LEU A 307 -26.26 -18.33 5.91
N HIS A 308 -27.09 -17.55 6.60
CA HIS A 308 -28.56 -17.70 6.58
C HIS A 308 -29.09 -19.06 7.09
N GLY A 309 -28.35 -19.76 7.96
CA GLY A 309 -28.74 -21.09 8.46
C GLY A 309 -28.14 -22.28 7.71
N GLU A 310 -27.40 -22.05 6.62
CA GLU A 310 -26.80 -23.11 5.78
C GLU A 310 -25.29 -23.27 6.04
N THR A 311 -24.81 -24.51 6.14
CA THR A 311 -23.38 -24.83 6.38
C THR A 311 -22.66 -25.37 5.15
N ASP A 312 -21.49 -24.84 4.82
CA ASP A 312 -20.55 -25.46 3.88
C ASP A 312 -19.18 -25.69 4.55
N SER A 313 -18.62 -26.88 4.42
CA SER A 313 -17.28 -27.23 4.94
C SER A 313 -16.14 -26.38 4.38
N LEU A 314 -16.35 -25.75 3.22
CA LEU A 314 -15.39 -24.85 2.58
C LEU A 314 -15.61 -23.38 2.98
N TYR A 315 -16.75 -23.04 3.59
CA TYR A 315 -17.06 -21.68 4.00
C TYR A 315 -16.48 -21.40 5.39
N THR A 316 -15.43 -20.59 5.42
CA THR A 316 -14.71 -20.24 6.64
C THR A 316 -14.03 -18.89 6.44
N SER A 317 -13.89 -18.13 7.53
CA SER A 317 -13.29 -16.79 7.48
C SER A 317 -11.92 -16.84 6.82
N CYS A 318 -11.65 -15.88 5.93
CA CYS A 318 -10.28 -15.56 5.56
C CYS A 318 -9.51 -14.98 6.76
N GLY A 319 -10.17 -14.70 7.89
CA GLY A 319 -9.54 -14.34 9.16
C GLY A 319 -8.70 -15.46 9.78
N GLY A 320 -7.90 -15.11 10.78
CA GLY A 320 -7.06 -16.05 11.51
C GLY A 320 -6.17 -15.32 12.53
N PRO A 321 -5.32 -16.04 13.28
CA PRO A 321 -4.40 -15.42 14.23
C PRO A 321 -3.55 -14.33 13.58
N ASN A 322 -3.59 -13.11 14.14
CA ASN A 322 -2.91 -11.91 13.63
C ASN A 322 -3.31 -11.46 12.21
N ARG A 323 -4.51 -11.85 11.78
CA ARG A 323 -5.04 -11.58 10.45
C ARG A 323 -6.44 -10.97 10.54
N ILE A 324 -6.52 -9.70 10.16
CA ILE A 324 -7.79 -8.95 10.06
C ILE A 324 -8.22 -8.91 8.59
N ILE A 325 -9.48 -9.23 8.34
CA ILE A 325 -10.14 -9.09 7.04
C ILE A 325 -11.26 -8.07 7.19
N ILE A 326 -11.19 -7.01 6.39
CA ILE A 326 -12.24 -6.01 6.29
C ILE A 326 -12.82 -6.06 4.88
N SER A 327 -14.14 -6.08 4.79
CA SER A 327 -14.90 -5.96 3.54
C SER A 327 -15.76 -4.72 3.61
N ILE A 328 -15.90 -4.02 2.48
CA ILE A 328 -16.67 -2.77 2.44
C ILE A 328 -18.18 -2.98 2.48
N THR A 329 -18.64 -4.22 2.25
CA THR A 329 -20.06 -4.59 2.20
C THR A 329 -20.36 -5.83 3.01
N THR A 330 -21.54 -5.87 3.60
CA THR A 330 -22.22 -7.12 3.97
C THR A 330 -22.66 -7.84 2.70
N ALA A 331 -22.57 -9.17 2.62
CA ALA A 331 -23.23 -9.92 1.56
C ALA A 331 -24.75 -10.06 1.89
N PRO A 332 -25.68 -9.83 0.94
CA PRO A 332 -25.47 -9.64 -0.50
C PRO A 332 -25.58 -8.17 -0.95
N LEU A 333 -25.06 -7.22 -0.16
CA LEU A 333 -25.20 -5.80 -0.43
C LEU A 333 -24.16 -5.31 -1.45
N ASP A 334 -24.60 -4.36 -2.27
CA ASP A 334 -23.75 -3.67 -3.23
C ASP A 334 -22.81 -2.67 -2.56
N GLY A 335 -21.61 -2.53 -3.12
CA GLY A 335 -20.58 -1.60 -2.67
C GLY A 335 -20.68 -0.25 -3.37
N PHE A 336 -20.71 0.82 -2.57
CA PHE A 336 -20.47 2.18 -3.01
C PHE A 336 -19.01 2.57 -2.76
N TRP A 337 -18.24 2.56 -3.84
CA TRP A 337 -16.89 3.11 -3.93
C TRP A 337 -16.87 4.56 -3.42
N LYS A 338 -15.72 5.01 -2.88
CA LYS A 338 -15.43 6.34 -2.28
C LYS A 338 -15.74 6.51 -0.80
N VAL A 339 -16.85 5.96 -0.31
CA VAL A 339 -17.35 6.34 1.03
C VAL A 339 -16.59 5.60 2.14
N PHE A 340 -16.42 4.28 2.00
CA PHE A 340 -15.64 3.49 2.96
C PHE A 340 -14.20 4.02 3.07
N GLN A 341 -13.59 4.38 1.94
CA GLN A 341 -12.22 4.91 1.90
C GLN A 341 -12.07 6.21 2.67
N GLN A 342 -13.04 7.10 2.51
CA GLN A 342 -13.04 8.39 3.19
C GLN A 342 -13.10 8.18 4.71
N HIS A 343 -14.03 7.37 5.20
CA HIS A 343 -14.21 7.24 6.65
C HIS A 343 -13.20 6.30 7.32
N PHE A 344 -12.84 5.18 6.70
CA PHE A 344 -11.89 4.23 7.31
C PHE A 344 -10.43 4.70 7.15
N TRP A 345 -9.97 4.92 5.92
CA TRP A 345 -8.55 5.21 5.68
C TRP A 345 -8.20 6.67 5.94
N VAL A 346 -8.96 7.62 5.41
CA VAL A 346 -8.59 9.05 5.52
C VAL A 346 -8.92 9.56 6.91
N GLU A 347 -10.18 9.46 7.32
CA GLU A 347 -10.65 10.06 8.57
C GLU A 347 -10.29 9.20 9.78
N GLY A 348 -10.64 7.92 9.77
CA GLY A 348 -10.36 6.97 10.84
C GLY A 348 -8.86 6.88 11.12
N LEU A 349 -8.10 6.30 10.20
CA LEU A 349 -6.66 6.09 10.36
C LEU A 349 -5.81 7.34 10.12
N GLY A 350 -6.05 8.05 9.01
CA GLY A 350 -5.16 9.12 8.55
C GLY A 350 -5.25 10.43 9.35
N GLU A 351 -6.44 10.76 9.85
CA GLU A 351 -6.72 11.95 10.67
C GLU A 351 -6.86 11.61 12.16
N GLY A 352 -6.87 10.32 12.53
CA GLY A 352 -7.01 9.87 13.91
C GLY A 352 -8.43 9.97 14.48
N LYS A 353 -9.46 9.98 13.62
CA LYS A 353 -10.85 10.04 14.10
C LYS A 353 -11.35 8.74 14.71
N GLY A 354 -10.66 7.63 14.47
CA GLY A 354 -10.92 6.39 15.20
C GLY A 354 -10.63 6.56 16.70
N ASP A 355 -9.44 7.04 17.02
CA ASP A 355 -8.96 7.26 18.40
C ASP A 355 -9.80 8.29 19.16
N THR A 356 -10.21 9.36 18.47
CA THR A 356 -11.01 10.44 19.05
C THR A 356 -12.52 10.20 18.99
N ASN A 357 -12.96 9.03 18.50
CA ASN A 357 -14.38 8.69 18.45
C ASN A 357 -14.96 8.60 19.87
N PRO A 358 -16.04 9.33 20.20
CA PRO A 358 -16.60 9.35 21.56
C PRO A 358 -17.21 8.02 22.02
N ILE A 359 -17.46 7.07 21.11
CA ILE A 359 -18.11 5.80 21.42
C ILE A 359 -17.08 4.73 21.80
N ASN A 360 -15.99 4.61 21.05
CA ASN A 360 -15.05 3.50 21.16
C ASN A 360 -13.57 3.90 21.10
N GLY A 361 -13.26 5.16 20.83
CA GLY A 361 -11.89 5.65 20.77
C GLY A 361 -11.29 5.80 22.17
N ASN A 362 -10.04 5.41 22.34
CA ASN A 362 -9.37 5.39 23.65
C ASN A 362 -8.59 6.68 23.98
N ASN A 363 -8.42 7.59 23.00
CA ASN A 363 -7.69 8.86 23.09
C ASN A 363 -6.22 8.69 23.53
N ASP A 364 -5.56 7.62 23.09
CA ASP A 364 -4.15 7.35 23.40
C ASP A 364 -3.16 8.06 22.46
N GLY A 365 -3.69 8.74 21.44
CA GLY A 365 -2.91 9.46 20.43
C GLY A 365 -2.48 8.61 19.24
N LYS A 366 -2.98 7.37 19.12
CA LYS A 366 -2.80 6.46 18.00
C LYS A 366 -4.15 5.87 17.62
N THR A 367 -4.30 5.42 16.38
CA THR A 367 -5.55 4.81 15.94
C THR A 367 -5.31 3.37 15.50
N SER A 368 -5.98 2.45 16.19
CA SER A 368 -6.07 1.04 15.80
C SER A 368 -6.97 0.85 14.57
N ILE A 369 -6.83 -0.30 13.91
CA ILE A 369 -7.69 -0.67 12.77
C ILE A 369 -9.14 -0.80 13.22
N GLU A 370 -9.34 -1.32 14.41
CA GLU A 370 -10.61 -1.50 15.08
C GLU A 370 -11.33 -0.18 15.31
N GLU A 371 -10.60 0.81 15.84
CA GLU A 371 -11.13 2.14 16.06
C GLU A 371 -11.52 2.83 14.76
N ALA A 372 -10.65 2.76 13.75
CA ALA A 372 -10.95 3.31 12.44
C ALA A 372 -12.13 2.58 11.76
N TRP A 373 -12.21 1.26 11.88
CA TRP A 373 -13.31 0.47 11.34
C TRP A 373 -14.62 0.82 12.02
N PHE A 374 -14.63 0.93 13.35
CA PHE A 374 -15.83 1.28 14.09
C PHE A 374 -16.27 2.72 13.82
N TYR A 375 -15.32 3.67 13.73
CA TYR A 375 -15.61 5.04 13.29
C TYR A 375 -16.29 5.04 11.92
N CYS A 376 -15.73 4.29 10.97
CA CYS A 376 -16.34 4.12 9.65
C CYS A 376 -17.74 3.52 9.76
N LYS A 377 -17.91 2.39 10.46
CA LYS A 377 -19.17 1.65 10.60
C LYS A 377 -20.28 2.46 11.26
N THR A 378 -19.93 3.36 12.18
CA THR A 378 -20.90 4.14 12.98
C THR A 378 -21.14 5.55 12.46
N CYS A 379 -20.46 5.97 11.39
CA CYS A 379 -20.71 7.28 10.82
C CYS A 379 -22.15 7.39 10.27
N GLU A 380 -22.74 8.58 10.36
CA GLU A 380 -24.09 8.88 9.86
C GLU A 380 -24.11 9.09 8.33
N ASP A 381 -23.27 8.36 7.58
CA ASP A 381 -23.31 8.38 6.12
C ASP A 381 -24.30 7.32 5.60
N PRO A 382 -25.33 7.71 4.81
CA PRO A 382 -26.35 6.79 4.33
C PRO A 382 -25.80 5.68 3.43
N PHE A 383 -24.67 5.89 2.73
CA PHE A 383 -24.04 4.85 1.93
C PHE A 383 -23.35 3.81 2.80
N ILE A 384 -22.70 4.20 3.91
CA ILE A 384 -22.16 3.24 4.88
C ILE A 384 -23.28 2.40 5.49
N GLN A 385 -24.39 3.04 5.86
CA GLN A 385 -25.57 2.34 6.36
C GLN A 385 -26.18 1.39 5.31
N ALA A 386 -26.08 1.72 4.03
CA ALA A 386 -26.56 0.86 2.95
C ALA A 386 -25.62 -0.32 2.66
N MET A 387 -24.30 -0.12 2.73
CA MET A 387 -23.31 -1.18 2.45
C MET A 387 -23.08 -2.12 3.62
N GLN A 388 -23.19 -1.61 4.85
CA GLN A 388 -22.91 -2.34 6.08
C GLN A 388 -21.52 -3.03 6.05
N PRO A 389 -20.39 -2.29 6.08
CA PRO A 389 -19.06 -2.90 6.05
C PRO A 389 -18.87 -3.92 7.17
N CYS A 390 -18.10 -4.98 6.89
CA CYS A 390 -17.86 -6.09 7.79
C CYS A 390 -16.38 -6.26 8.08
N MET A 391 -16.06 -6.73 9.27
CA MET A 391 -14.74 -7.19 9.66
C MET A 391 -14.90 -8.60 10.22
N ASN A 392 -13.91 -9.47 10.02
CA ASN A 392 -14.00 -10.83 10.54
C ASN A 392 -14.16 -10.82 12.07
N ASP A 393 -15.00 -11.73 12.54
CA ASP A 393 -15.52 -11.88 13.89
C ASP A 393 -14.54 -12.55 14.88
N GLN A 394 -13.39 -13.03 14.42
CA GLN A 394 -12.45 -13.76 15.25
C GLN A 394 -11.55 -12.82 16.06
N TYR A 395 -12.10 -12.24 17.11
CA TYR A 395 -11.32 -11.88 18.29
C TYR A 395 -11.18 -13.10 19.18
N PRO A 396 -9.97 -13.63 19.44
CA PRO A 396 -9.82 -14.49 20.60
C PRO A 396 -10.25 -13.69 21.83
N ALA A 397 -10.96 -14.33 22.77
CA ALA A 397 -11.32 -13.76 24.08
C ALA A 397 -10.10 -13.30 24.90
N GLU A 398 -8.88 -13.51 24.40
CA GLU A 398 -7.59 -13.27 25.04
C GLU A 398 -6.84 -12.04 24.48
N ASN A 399 -7.45 -11.21 23.62
CA ASN A 399 -6.87 -9.92 23.22
C ASN A 399 -7.61 -8.71 23.85
N PRO A 400 -7.48 -8.49 25.18
CA PRO A 400 -8.15 -7.39 25.89
C PRO A 400 -7.58 -6.01 25.55
N GLU A 401 -6.45 -5.94 24.82
CA GLU A 401 -5.78 -4.69 24.45
C GLU A 401 -6.17 -4.17 23.06
N GLY A 402 -6.91 -4.94 22.24
CA GLY A 402 -7.54 -4.44 21.00
C GLY A 402 -6.60 -3.92 19.89
N GLU A 403 -5.29 -3.97 20.08
CA GLU A 403 -4.32 -3.25 19.26
C GLU A 403 -3.50 -4.21 18.38
N MET A 404 -4.10 -4.73 17.31
CA MET A 404 -3.34 -5.55 16.36
C MET A 404 -2.41 -4.70 15.48
N PHE A 405 -2.80 -3.47 15.14
CA PHE A 405 -2.03 -2.55 14.31
C PHE A 405 -1.91 -1.21 15.00
N LEU A 406 -0.77 -1.00 15.66
CA LEU A 406 -0.27 0.30 16.09
C LEU A 406 1.13 0.51 15.53
#